data_AF-A0A972IWK6-F1
#
_entry.id   AF-A0A972IWK6-F1
#
_cell.length_a   1.000
_cell.length_b   1.000
_cell.length_c   1.000
_cell.angle_alpha   90.00
_cell.angle_beta   90.00
_cell.angle_gamma   90.00
#
_symmetry.space_group_name_H-M   'P 1'
#
loop_
_entity.id
_entity.type
_entity.pdbx_description
1 polymer ?
#
loop_
_entity_poly.entity_id
_entity_poly.type
_entity_poly.pdbx_seq_one_letter_code
_entity_poly.pdbx_strand_id
1 'polypeptide(L)'
;MGLELNIILAYAVGLILLYAVGWILVVPLKWAVKLTWNSILGGIMLFIINLIGRTWGIYLTINPFSAVVVGLLGVPGAVMLILLKYML
;
A
#
# COMPACT_ATOMS: atom_id res chain seq x y z
N MET A 1 9.13 40.18 -31.84
CA MET A 1 8.72 38.79 -32.18
C MET A 1 9.58 37.71 -31.51
N GLY A 2 10.91 37.80 -31.45
CA GLY A 2 11.75 36.74 -30.84
C GLY A 2 11.63 36.56 -29.32
N LEU A 3 11.45 37.64 -28.56
CA LEU A 3 11.32 37.57 -27.09
C LEU A 3 10.00 36.94 -26.64
N GLU A 4 8.90 37.19 -27.35
CA GLU A 4 7.58 36.64 -27.00
C GLU A 4 7.53 35.11 -27.16
N LEU A 5 8.15 34.59 -28.22
CA LEU A 5 8.30 33.13 -28.41
C LEU A 5 9.11 32.47 -27.29
N ASN A 6 10.17 33.14 -26.83
CA ASN A 6 11.04 32.60 -25.79
C ASN A 6 10.32 32.53 -24.43
N ILE A 7 9.49 33.53 -24.12
CA ILE A 7 8.63 33.55 -22.93
C ILE A 7 7.58 32.43 -23.02
N ILE A 8 6.91 32.28 -24.16
CA ILE A 8 5.92 31.21 -24.38
C ILE A 8 6.56 29.82 -24.19
N LEU A 9 7.76 29.60 -24.74
CA LEU A 9 8.49 28.34 -24.58
C LEU A 9 8.91 28.09 -23.13
N ALA A 10 9.39 29.10 -22.41
CA ALA A 10 9.74 28.97 -21.00
C ALA A 10 8.53 28.59 -20.14
N TYR A 11 7.36 29.19 -20.39
CA TYR A 11 6.11 28.82 -19.73
C TYR A 11 5.67 27.39 -20.06
N ALA A 12 5.76 26.97 -21.33
CA ALA A 12 5.42 25.62 -21.74
C ALA A 12 6.31 24.57 -21.05
N VAL A 13 7.62 24.80 -21.01
CA VAL A 13 8.58 23.94 -20.32
C VAL A 13 8.31 23.92 -18.81
N GLY A 14 8.05 25.08 -18.21
CA GLY A 14 7.70 25.18 -16.79
C GLY A 14 6.45 24.39 -16.42
N LEU A 15 5.39 24.47 -17.23
CA LEU A 15 4.15 23.70 -17.04
C LEU A 15 4.38 22.20 -17.18
N ILE A 16 5.17 21.75 -18.16
CA ILE A 16 5.52 20.33 -18.34
C ILE A 16 6.29 19.81 -17.13
N LEU A 17 7.28 20.56 -16.63
CA LEU A 17 8.04 20.22 -15.44
C LEU A 17 7.14 20.12 -14.20
N LEU A 18 6.26 21.10 -14.01
CA LEU A 18 5.33 21.12 -12.88
C LEU A 18 4.37 19.91 -12.92
N TYR A 19 3.88 19.56 -14.12
CA TYR A 19 3.07 18.35 -14.30
C TYR A 19 3.85 17.07 -13.99
N ALA A 20 5.10 16.95 -14.45
CA ALA A 20 5.94 15.78 -14.19
C ALA A 20 6.21 15.60 -12.68
N VAL A 21 6.54 16.68 -11.97
CA VAL A 21 6.75 16.66 -10.52
C VAL A 21 5.46 16.30 -9.79
N GLY A 22 4.33 16.92 -10.16
CA GLY A 22 3.03 16.59 -9.59
C GLY A 22 2.66 15.13 -9.78
N TRP A 23 2.92 14.58 -10.97
CA TRP A 23 2.64 13.18 -11.28
C TRP A 23 3.49 12.22 -10.43
N ILE A 24 4.80 12.47 -10.33
CA ILE A 24 5.72 11.65 -9.52
C ILE A 24 5.30 11.59 -8.05
N LEU A 25 4.71 12.65 -7.50
CA LEU A 25 4.24 12.69 -6.12
C LEU A 25 2.87 12.04 -5.93
N VAL A 26 1.95 12.23 -6.88
CA VAL A 26 0.57 11.70 -6.76
C VAL A 26 0.51 10.19 -6.97
N VAL A 27 1.35 9.62 -7.83
CA VAL A 27 1.41 8.17 -8.07
C VAL A 27 1.67 7.36 -6.79
N PRO A 28 2.76 7.56 -6.03
CA PRO A 28 3.03 6.79 -4.81
C PRO A 28 1.98 7.04 -3.73
N LEU A 29 1.40 8.25 -3.67
CA LEU A 29 0.35 8.57 -2.70
C LEU A 29 -0.91 7.72 -2.92
N LYS A 30 -1.31 7.51 -4.19
CA LYS A 30 -2.43 6.61 -4.53
C LYS A 30 -2.17 5.17 -4.08
N TRP A 31 -0.95 4.68 -4.26
CA TRP A 31 -0.55 3.35 -3.80
C TRP A 31 -0.56 3.24 -2.27
N ALA A 32 -0.07 4.25 -1.57
CA ALA A 32 -0.08 4.29 -0.10
C ALA A 32 -1.51 4.22 0.47
N VAL A 33 -2.45 4.98 -0.12
CA VAL A 33 -3.86 4.95 0.29
C VAL A 33 -4.48 3.56 0.03
N LYS A 34 -4.23 2.97 -1.15
CA LYS A 34 -4.72 1.63 -1.48
C LYS A 34 -4.14 0.57 -0.53
N LEU A 35 -2.86 0.65 -0.22
CA LEU A 35 -2.20 -0.27 0.71
C LEU A 35 -2.79 -0.13 2.12
N THR A 36 -3.05 1.10 2.57
CA THR A 36 -3.66 1.36 3.88
C THR A 36 -5.04 0.71 3.98
N TRP A 37 -5.88 0.85 2.95
CA TRP A 37 -7.21 0.22 2.93
C TRP A 37 -7.14 -1.31 2.96
N ASN A 38 -6.29 -1.92 2.12
CA ASN A 38 -6.08 -3.37 2.14
C ASN A 38 -5.52 -3.84 3.49
N SER A 39 -4.64 -3.06 4.13
CA SER A 39 -4.10 -3.39 5.45
C SER A 39 -5.19 -3.39 6.52
N ILE A 40 -6.11 -2.42 6.49
CA ILE A 40 -7.23 -2.38 7.43
C ILE A 40 -8.09 -3.64 7.28
N LEU A 41 -8.45 -4.00 6.04
CA LEU A 41 -9.22 -5.22 5.75
C LEU A 41 -8.47 -6.49 6.19
N GLY A 42 -7.16 -6.57 5.90
CA GLY A 42 -6.33 -7.70 6.34
C GLY A 42 -6.17 -7.79 7.85
N GLY A 43 -6.11 -6.66 8.54
CA GLY A 43 -6.11 -6.58 10.01
C GLY A 43 -7.43 -7.08 10.61
N ILE A 44 -8.56 -6.69 10.02
CA ILE A 44 -9.88 -7.22 10.41
C ILE A 44 -9.95 -8.73 10.17
N MET A 45 -9.44 -9.21 9.04
CA MET A 45 -9.42 -10.63 8.72
C MET A 45 -8.54 -11.41 9.69
N LEU A 46 -7.34 -10.91 10.01
CA LEU A 46 -6.45 -11.47 11.03
C LEU A 46 -7.11 -11.49 12.42
N PHE A 47 -7.86 -10.46 12.78
CA PHE A 47 -8.58 -10.41 14.04
C PHE A 47 -9.63 -11.53 14.13
N ILE A 48 -10.42 -11.73 13.07
CA ILE A 48 -11.41 -12.82 12.99
C ILE A 48 -10.72 -14.19 13.07
N ILE A 49 -9.62 -14.36 12.32
CA ILE A 49 -8.83 -15.60 12.32
C ILE A 49 -8.28 -15.88 13.72
N ASN A 50 -7.75 -14.88 14.41
CA ASN A 50 -7.27 -15.03 15.79
C ASN A 50 -8.39 -15.34 16.78
N LEU A 51 -9.60 -14.80 16.57
CA LEU A 51 -10.74 -15.09 17.43
C LEU A 51 -11.15 -16.57 17.36
N ILE A 52 -11.17 -17.13 16.15
CA ILE A 52 -11.50 -18.54 15.91
C ILE A 52 -10.31 -19.43 16.29
N GLY A 53 -9.12 -19.07 15.82
CA GLY A 53 -7.86 -19.79 16.03
C GLY A 53 -7.39 -19.83 17.48
N ARG A 54 -7.87 -18.92 18.33
CA ARG A 54 -7.71 -18.98 19.80
C ARG A 54 -8.18 -20.30 20.39
N THR A 55 -9.22 -20.92 19.82
CA THR A 55 -9.71 -22.24 20.24
C THR A 55 -8.75 -23.38 19.89
N TRP A 56 -7.90 -23.19 18.89
CA TRP A 56 -6.89 -24.16 18.43
C TRP A 56 -5.45 -23.78 18.87
N GLY A 57 -5.29 -22.75 19.71
CA GLY A 57 -3.99 -22.26 20.16
C GLY A 57 -3.18 -21.50 19.10
N ILE A 58 -3.80 -21.15 17.96
CA ILE A 58 -3.17 -20.41 16.88
C ILE A 58 -3.38 -18.92 17.11
N TYR A 59 -2.30 -18.23 17.48
CA TYR A 59 -2.26 -16.78 17.62
C TYR A 59 -1.27 -16.17 16.63
N LEU A 60 -1.76 -15.40 15.66
CA LEU A 60 -0.97 -14.62 14.72
C LEU A 60 -0.79 -13.18 15.23
N THR A 61 0.41 -12.64 15.14
CA THR A 61 0.66 -11.25 15.52
C THR A 61 -0.03 -10.31 14.53
N ILE A 62 -0.92 -9.45 15.03
CA ILE A 62 -1.56 -8.39 14.25
C ILE A 62 -0.63 -7.18 14.23
N ASN A 63 0.08 -6.97 13.13
CA ASN A 63 0.90 -5.80 12.88
C ASN A 63 0.64 -5.28 11.45
N PRO A 64 1.07 -4.06 11.09
CA PRO A 64 0.82 -3.53 9.75
C PRO A 64 1.37 -4.43 8.64
N PHE A 65 2.51 -5.11 8.87
CA PHE A 65 3.11 -5.99 7.88
C PHE A 65 2.27 -7.25 7.63
N SER A 66 1.85 -7.96 8.69
CA SER A 66 0.96 -9.10 8.59
C SER A 66 -0.41 -8.71 8.04
N ALA A 67 -0.92 -7.55 8.43
CA ALA A 67 -2.16 -7.01 7.91
C ALA A 67 -2.09 -6.67 6.42
N VAL A 68 -0.96 -6.15 5.92
CA VAL A 68 -0.71 -5.98 4.48
C VAL A 68 -0.66 -7.34 3.77
N VAL A 69 0.11 -8.30 4.30
CA VAL A 69 0.27 -9.63 3.70
C VAL A 69 -1.07 -10.36 3.59
N VAL A 70 -1.85 -10.39 4.67
CA VAL A 70 -3.19 -10.99 4.69
C VAL A 70 -4.21 -10.13 3.93
N GLY A 71 -4.06 -8.81 3.93
CA GLY A 71 -4.93 -7.90 3.19
C GLY A 71 -4.74 -7.94 1.68
N LEU A 72 -3.54 -8.32 1.20
CA LEU A 72 -3.23 -8.49 -0.22
C LEU A 72 -3.50 -9.93 -0.68
N LEU A 73 -3.13 -10.93 0.12
CA LEU A 73 -3.24 -12.34 -0.28
C LEU A 73 -4.53 -13.01 0.24
N GLY A 74 -5.17 -12.47 1.28
CA GLY A 74 -6.34 -13.06 1.92
C GLY A 74 -5.99 -14.28 2.79
N VAL A 75 -6.82 -15.32 2.70
CA VAL A 75 -6.63 -16.62 3.37
C VAL A 75 -5.24 -17.22 3.14
N PRO A 76 -4.69 -17.32 1.92
CA PRO A 76 -3.34 -17.86 1.72
C PRO A 76 -2.25 -17.04 2.42
N GLY A 77 -2.44 -15.73 2.58
CA GLY A 77 -1.54 -14.89 3.39
C GLY A 77 -1.56 -15.29 4.86
N ALA A 78 -2.73 -15.59 5.41
CA ALA A 78 -2.84 -16.07 6.78
C ALA A 78 -2.17 -17.45 6.96
N VAL A 79 -2.40 -18.37 6.03
CA VAL A 79 -1.73 -19.69 6.02
C VAL A 79 -0.21 -19.53 5.96
N MET A 80 0.28 -18.63 5.11
CA MET A 80 1.72 -18.35 5.00
C MET A 80 2.31 -17.84 6.31
N LEU A 81 1.63 -16.92 7.00
CA LEU A 81 2.07 -16.43 8.32
C LEU A 81 2.06 -17.52 9.38
N ILE A 82 1.08 -18.42 9.35
CA ILE A 82 1.01 -19.57 10.26
C ILE A 82 2.22 -20.48 10.03
N LEU A 83 2.52 -20.83 8.76
CA LEU A 83 3.68 -21.65 8.42
C LEU A 83 4.99 -20.99 8.88
N LEU A 84 5.14 -19.68 8.64
CA LEU A 84 6.31 -18.91 9.06
C LEU A 84 6.49 -18.94 10.58
N LYS A 85 5.39 -18.86 11.34
CA LYS A 85 5.39 -18.97 12.80
C LYS A 85 5.77 -20.37 13.31
N TYR A 86 5.48 -21.44 12.56
CA TYR A 86 5.85 -22.80 12.96
C TYR A 86 7.28 -23.18 12.53
N MET A 87 7.84 -22.51 11.53
CA MET A 87 9.21 -22.73 11.07
C MET A 87 10.28 -22.01 11.91
N LEU A 88 9.89 -20.97 12.65
CA LEU A 88 10.77 -20.05 13.38
C LEU A 88 10.48 -20.12 14.88
#